data_AF-A0A147KA51-F1
#
_entry.id   AF-A0A147KA51-F1
#
_cell.length_a   1.000
_cell.length_b   1.000
_cell.length_c   1.000
_cell.angle_alpha   90.00
_cell.angle_beta   90.00
_cell.angle_gamma   90.00
#
_symmetry.space_group_name_H-M   'P 1'
#
loop_
_entity.id
_entity.type
_entity.pdbx_description
1 polymer ?
#
loop_
_entity_poly.entity_id
_entity_poly.type
_entity_poly.pdbx_seq_one_letter_code
_entity_poly.pdbx_strand_id
1 'polypeptide(L)' 'MRLFILIVIIFITFSINLIGLLQLWPLYLTSPLLFISLFFLLIHLNGRNRFKGF' A
#
# COMPACT_ATOMS: atom_id res chain seq x y z
N MET A 1 -11.70 -7.89 -8.96
CA MET A 1 -11.24 -6.64 -9.60
C MET A 1 -10.54 -5.71 -8.59
N ARG A 2 -11.20 -5.14 -7.57
CA ARG A 2 -10.57 -4.14 -6.66
C ARG A 2 -9.33 -4.64 -5.89
N LEU A 3 -9.34 -5.88 -5.40
CA LEU A 3 -8.19 -6.49 -4.69
C LEU A 3 -6.95 -6.67 -5.59
N PHE A 4 -7.15 -7.06 -6.84
CA PHE A 4 -6.05 -7.26 -7.79
C PHE A 4 -5.30 -5.94 -8.06
N ILE A 5 -6.05 -4.84 -8.22
CA ILE A 5 -5.49 -3.50 -8.40
C ILE A 5 -4.67 -3.06 -7.19
N LEU A 6 -5.16 -3.31 -5.97
CA LEU A 6 -4.43 -3.01 -4.73
C LEU A 6 -3.11 -3.79 -4.64
N ILE A 7 -3.13 -5.09 -4.99
CA ILE A 7 -1.92 -5.93 -4.99
C ILE A 7 -0.89 -5.41 -6.00
N VAL A 8 -1.33 -5.02 -7.20
CA VAL A 8 -0.45 -4.44 -8.23
C VAL A 8 0.17 -3.12 -7.75
N ILE A 9 -0.63 -2.24 -7.12
CA ILE A 9 -0.15 -0.96 -6.59
C ILE A 9 0.88 -1.18 -5.48
N ILE A 10 0.64 -2.12 -4.56
CA ILE A 10 1.61 -2.50 -3.51
C ILE A 10 2.90 -3.02 -4.12
N PHE A 11 2.83 -3.87 -5.14
CA PHE A 11 4.01 -4.42 -5.79
C PHE A 11 4.88 -3.32 -6.45
N ILE A 12 4.24 -2.36 -7.12
CA ILE A 12 4.92 -1.22 -7.73
C ILE A 12 5.54 -0.32 -6.66
N THR A 13 4.79 0.05 -5.62
CA THR A 13 5.30 0.91 -4.53
C THR A 13 6.41 0.24 -3.74
N PHE A 14 6.33 -1.07 -3.53
CA PHE A 14 7.38 -1.88 -2.90
C PHE A 14 8.66 -1.89 -3.73
N SER A 15 8.55 -2.06 -5.04
CA SER A 15 9.71 -2.00 -5.95
C SER A 15 10.38 -0.62 -5.94
N ILE A 16 9.60 0.46 -5.92
CA ILE A 16 10.11 1.83 -5.81
C ILE A 16 10.79 2.07 -4.43
N ASN A 17 10.26 1.47 -3.37
CA ASN A 17 10.87 1.57 -2.04
C ASN A 17 12.24 0.85 -1.98
N LEU A 18 12.37 -0.31 -2.61
CA LEU A 18 13.66 -1.01 -2.75
C LEU A 18 14.70 -0.14 -3.47
N ILE A 19 14.29 0.63 -4.48
CA ILE A 19 15.17 1.61 -5.15
C ILE A 19 15.56 2.75 -4.18
N GLY A 20 14.64 3.22 -3.35
CA GLY A 20 14.93 4.18 -2.29
C GLY A 20 15.94 3.65 -1.25
N LEU A 21 15.83 2.37 -0.88
CA LEU A 21 16.77 1.67 0.01
C LEU A 21 18.20 1.67 -0.54
N LEU A 22 18.35 1.61 -1.86
CA LEU A 22 19.64 1.71 -2.57
C LEU A 22 20.19 3.15 -2.63
N GLN A 23 19.62 4.10 -1.89
CA GLN A 23 19.96 5.54 -1.91
C GLN A 23 19.79 6.24 -3.27
N LEU A 24 19.22 5.56 -4.27
CA LEU A 24 18.96 6.13 -5.59
C LEU A 24 17.88 7.22 -5.49
N TRP A 25 16.93 7.07 -4.55
CA TRP A 25 15.83 7.98 -4.28
C TRP A 25 15.68 8.26 -2.78
N PRO A 26 15.12 9.41 -2.39
CA PRO A 26 14.92 9.75 -0.98
C PRO A 26 13.90 8.80 -0.33
N LEU A 27 14.39 8.02 0.64
CA LEU A 27 13.60 7.09 1.47
C LEU A 27 12.40 7.75 2.17
N TYR A 28 12.55 9.03 2.52
CA TYR A 28 11.47 9.84 3.10
C TYR A 28 10.25 9.95 2.17
N LEU A 29 10.41 9.83 0.85
CA LEU A 29 9.30 9.92 -0.10
C LEU A 29 8.72 8.54 -0.44
N THR A 30 9.57 7.54 -0.60
CA THR A 30 9.15 6.18 -0.99
C THR A 30 8.50 5.41 0.16
N SER A 31 8.89 5.68 1.41
CA SER A 31 8.34 5.03 2.60
C SER A 31 6.87 5.41 2.89
N PRO A 32 6.47 6.71 2.93
CA PRO A 32 5.07 7.07 3.11
C PRO A 32 4.20 6.58 1.95
N LEU A 33 4.73 6.51 0.73
CA LEU A 33 4.00 6.01 -0.42
C LEU A 33 3.63 4.51 -0.27
N LEU A 34 4.58 3.69 0.19
CA LEU A 34 4.34 2.28 0.51
C LEU A 34 3.35 2.13 1.68
N PHE A 35 3.47 3.00 2.68
CA PHE A 35 2.60 2.99 3.85
C PHE A 35 1.14 3.31 3.50
N ILE A 36 0.90 4.31 2.65
CA ILE A 36 -0.44 4.65 2.14
C ILE A 36 -1.05 3.46 1.40
N SER A 37 -0.26 2.79 0.55
CA SER A 37 -0.68 1.62 -0.21
C SER A 37 -1.12 0.46 0.71
N LEU A 38 -0.31 0.15 1.74
CA LEU A 38 -0.64 -0.81 2.79
C LEU A 38 -1.89 -0.40 3.59
N PHE A 39 -2.02 0.88 3.93
CA PHE A 39 -3.16 1.41 4.67
C PHE A 39 -4.46 1.26 3.88
N PHE A 40 -4.45 1.51 2.57
CA PHE A 40 -5.59 1.25 1.69
C PHE A 40 -5.95 -0.24 1.64
N LEU A 41 -4.97 -1.14 1.62
CA LEU A 41 -5.22 -2.58 1.70
C LEU A 41 -5.87 -2.96 3.04
N LEU A 42 -5.40 -2.38 4.16
CA LEU A 42 -5.99 -2.60 5.47
C LEU A 42 -7.44 -2.09 5.52
N ILE A 43 -7.72 -0.90 5.01
CA ILE A 43 -9.11 -0.40 4.90
C ILE A 43 -9.97 -1.33 4.05
N HIS A 44 -9.45 -1.79 2.92
CA HIS A 44 -10.20 -2.67 2.02
C HIS A 44 -10.51 -4.03 2.65
N LEU A 45 -9.56 -4.60 3.40
CA LEU A 45 -9.75 -5.84 4.15
C LEU A 45 -10.68 -5.64 5.35
N ASN A 46 -10.49 -4.55 6.10
CA ASN A 46 -11.25 -4.24 7.30
C ASN A 46 -12.70 -3.84 6.98
N GLY A 47 -12.96 -3.35 5.76
CA GLY A 47 -14.31 -3.11 5.24
C GLY A 47 -15.19 -4.36 5.15
N ARG A 48 -14.62 -5.59 5.16
CA ARG A 48 -15.42 -6.83 5.24
C ARG A 48 -15.96 -7.13 6.64
N ASN A 49 -15.30 -6.64 7.69
CA ASN A 49 -15.66 -6.91 9.09
C ASN A 49 -16.27 -5.70 9.79
N ARG A 50 -16.79 -4.72 9.03
CA ARG A 50 -17.72 -3.76 9.62
C ARG A 50 -19.01 -4.49 9.93
N PHE A 51 -19.27 -4.70 11.22
CA PHE A 51 -20.60 -5.01 11.71
C PHE A 51 -21.56 -4.01 11.06
N LYS A 52 -22.48 -4.51 10.22
CA LYS A 52 -23.61 -3.75 9.73
C LYS A 52 -24.52 -3.56 10.94
N GLY A 53 -24.15 -2.63 11.83
CA GLY A 53 -25.00 -2.24 12.93
C GLY A 53 -26.26 -1.62 12.32
N PHE A 54 -27.35 -2.38 12.37
CA PHE A 54 -28.75 -2.06 12.12
C PHE A 54 -29.08 -1.16 10.92
#